data_AF-A0A4Q2W0Y8-F1
#
_entry.id   AF-A0A4Q2W0Y8-F1
#
_cell.length_a   1.000
_cell.length_b   1.000
_cell.length_c   1.000
_cell.angle_alpha   90.00
_cell.angle_beta   90.00
_cell.angle_gamma   90.00
#
_symmetry.space_group_name_H-M   'P 1'
#
loop_
_entity.id
_entity.type
_entity.pdbx_description
1 polymer ?
#
loop_
_entity_poly.entity_id
_entity_poly.type
_entity_poly.pdbx_seq_one_letter_code
_entity_poly.pdbx_strand_id
1 'polypeptide(L)'
;MKSDVFAQREEDTKEFYEQFYDVLSDGVYNLRPENMTYKNAYNIFDLVNVARIHNSTSPARNVSNADLLQLRTLADSAELGQNWNESDTARAIGAETLSGAILNQLNETVTSQGKLKFSLFAGSYDTFLAFFGLADLLDVSPNFYGLPDYASTMAFELFTDDNTDSFPSDPEADLRVRWLFRNSTAGDLETYPLFGTGEDSLSWSKFVTEIEKRAITDVGDWCTKCGAEEDFCAAYKDDDETAEGESENKTSKKGGMSNAVAGVIGAMVTLGVVAIVGAAAFVLLRRKRTTPAGEKSSVRSGSTDGNAAKV
;
A
#
# COMPACT_ATOMS: atom_id res chain seq x y z
N MET A 1 -19.38 -3.58 11.48
CA MET A 1 -19.41 -2.13 11.73
C MET A 1 -20.59 -1.80 12.64
N LYS A 2 -20.33 -1.50 13.91
CA LYS A 2 -21.28 -0.82 14.81
C LYS A 2 -20.68 0.55 15.08
N SER A 3 -21.04 1.54 14.26
CA SER A 3 -20.60 2.92 14.41
C SER A 3 -21.82 3.81 14.28
N ASP A 4 -22.14 4.55 15.33
CA ASP A 4 -23.30 5.44 15.36
C ASP A 4 -23.14 6.56 14.33
N VAL A 5 -21.93 7.07 14.16
CA VAL A 5 -21.59 8.07 13.12
C VAL A 5 -21.84 7.51 11.73
N PHE A 6 -21.47 6.25 11.48
CA PHE A 6 -21.72 5.61 10.19
C PHE A 6 -23.22 5.43 9.94
N ALA A 7 -23.97 4.92 10.94
CA ALA A 7 -25.41 4.72 10.82
C ALA A 7 -26.15 6.03 10.56
N GLN A 8 -25.78 7.10 11.29
CA GLN A 8 -26.36 8.43 11.09
C GLN A 8 -26.07 8.97 9.68
N ARG A 9 -24.82 8.86 9.20
CA ARG A 9 -24.47 9.29 7.84
C ARG A 9 -25.20 8.51 6.76
N GLU A 10 -25.35 7.20 6.93
CA GLU A 10 -26.11 6.35 6.00
C GLU A 10 -27.57 6.82 5.89
N GLU A 11 -28.20 7.18 7.01
CA GLU A 11 -29.58 7.71 7.03
C GLU A 11 -29.65 9.11 6.41
N ASP A 12 -28.81 10.04 6.87
CA ASP A 12 -28.85 11.46 6.48
C ASP A 12 -28.54 11.70 5.00
N THR A 13 -27.75 10.82 4.39
CA THR A 13 -27.28 10.98 3.00
C THR A 13 -28.01 10.09 2.00
N LYS A 14 -29.02 9.33 2.45
CA LYS A 14 -29.74 8.39 1.61
C LYS A 14 -30.34 9.06 0.36
N GLU A 15 -31.16 10.10 0.54
CA GLU A 15 -31.79 10.82 -0.58
C GLU A 15 -30.74 11.47 -1.50
N PHE A 16 -29.63 11.95 -0.91
CA PHE A 16 -28.52 12.52 -1.68
C PHE A 16 -27.89 11.48 -2.60
N TYR A 17 -27.69 10.24 -2.16
CA TYR A 17 -27.10 9.21 -3.01
C TYR A 17 -28.06 8.68 -4.07
N GLU A 18 -29.35 8.52 -3.75
CA GLU A 18 -30.36 7.96 -4.66
C GLU A 18 -30.42 8.71 -6.00
N GLN A 19 -30.18 10.02 -6.01
CA GLN A 19 -30.20 10.83 -7.23
C GLN A 19 -29.12 10.45 -8.28
N PHE A 20 -28.05 9.76 -7.87
CA PHE A 20 -26.95 9.39 -8.77
C PHE A 20 -27.14 8.04 -9.46
N TYR A 21 -28.24 7.32 -9.17
CA TYR A 21 -28.50 6.04 -9.82
C TYR A 21 -28.54 6.18 -11.35
N ASP A 22 -29.43 7.04 -11.87
CA ASP A 22 -29.59 7.25 -13.32
C ASP A 22 -28.36 7.92 -13.96
N VAL A 23 -27.52 8.58 -13.16
CA VAL A 23 -26.25 9.15 -13.63
C VAL A 23 -25.24 8.05 -13.99
N LEU A 24 -25.28 6.93 -13.27
CA LEU A 24 -24.28 5.87 -13.34
C LEU A 24 -24.80 4.57 -13.99
N SER A 25 -26.10 4.30 -13.94
CA SER A 25 -26.72 3.02 -14.31
C SER A 25 -26.41 2.55 -15.73
N ASP A 26 -26.30 3.49 -16.67
CA ASP A 26 -26.05 3.16 -18.09
C ASP A 26 -24.61 2.70 -18.34
N GLY A 27 -23.66 3.14 -17.50
CA GLY A 27 -22.23 2.89 -17.67
C GLY A 27 -21.66 1.84 -16.73
N VAL A 28 -22.38 1.45 -15.68
CA VAL A 28 -21.89 0.59 -14.61
C VAL A 28 -22.66 -0.72 -14.58
N TYR A 29 -21.95 -1.80 -14.91
CA TYR A 29 -22.54 -3.14 -14.95
C TYR A 29 -23.05 -3.57 -13.57
N ASN A 30 -24.27 -4.15 -13.55
CA ASN A 30 -24.95 -4.65 -12.35
C ASN A 30 -25.21 -3.60 -11.25
N LEU A 31 -25.16 -2.30 -11.55
CA LEU A 31 -25.54 -1.28 -10.59
C LEU A 31 -27.04 -1.34 -10.30
N ARG A 32 -27.42 -1.36 -9.02
CA ARG A 32 -28.81 -1.33 -8.58
C ARG A 32 -29.09 -0.11 -7.72
N PRO A 33 -30.35 0.35 -7.61
CA PRO A 33 -30.69 1.49 -6.76
C PRO A 33 -30.23 1.30 -5.31
N GLU A 34 -30.27 0.07 -4.79
CA GLU A 34 -29.86 -0.23 -3.41
C GLU A 34 -28.35 -0.08 -3.17
N ASN A 35 -27.55 0.12 -4.22
CA ASN A 35 -26.12 0.44 -4.10
C ASN A 35 -25.87 1.92 -3.83
N MET A 36 -26.86 2.80 -4.03
CA MET A 36 -26.72 4.25 -3.82
C MET A 36 -26.81 4.61 -2.35
N THR A 37 -25.76 4.28 -1.59
CA THR A 37 -25.71 4.55 -0.16
C THR A 37 -24.31 4.95 0.32
N TYR A 38 -24.22 5.50 1.53
CA TYR A 38 -22.96 5.94 2.13
C TYR A 38 -21.97 4.78 2.34
N LYS A 39 -22.46 3.55 2.53
CA LYS A 39 -21.63 2.33 2.48
C LYS A 39 -20.78 2.22 1.20
N ASN A 40 -21.27 2.75 0.08
CA ASN A 40 -20.56 2.78 -1.20
C ASN A 40 -20.03 4.17 -1.57
N ALA A 41 -19.86 5.07 -0.59
CA ALA A 41 -19.49 6.46 -0.80
C ALA A 41 -18.28 6.64 -1.73
N TYR A 42 -17.19 5.91 -1.48
CA TYR A 42 -15.99 5.94 -2.31
C TYR A 42 -16.28 5.49 -3.75
N ASN A 43 -16.93 4.33 -3.92
CA ASN A 43 -17.23 3.80 -5.25
C ASN A 43 -18.09 4.77 -6.07
N ILE A 44 -19.10 5.39 -5.46
CA ILE A 44 -19.98 6.34 -6.15
C ILE A 44 -19.19 7.60 -6.53
N PHE A 45 -18.42 8.16 -5.60
CA PHE A 45 -17.56 9.31 -5.88
C PHE A 45 -16.55 9.02 -6.99
N ASP A 46 -15.84 7.90 -6.92
CA ASP A 46 -14.80 7.52 -7.88
C ASP A 46 -15.41 7.29 -9.28
N LEU A 47 -16.53 6.57 -9.38
CA LEU A 47 -17.23 6.38 -10.65
C LEU A 47 -17.64 7.71 -11.29
N VAL A 48 -18.21 8.63 -10.51
CA VAL A 48 -18.57 9.98 -11.00
C VAL A 48 -17.31 10.75 -11.41
N ASN A 49 -16.29 10.78 -10.56
CA ASN A 49 -15.04 11.53 -10.78
C ASN A 49 -14.30 11.04 -12.03
N VAL A 50 -14.06 9.74 -12.13
CA VAL A 50 -13.37 9.11 -13.26
C VAL A 50 -14.16 9.30 -14.55
N ALA A 51 -15.49 9.12 -14.52
CA ALA A 51 -16.32 9.36 -15.69
C ALA A 51 -16.26 10.82 -16.16
N ARG A 52 -16.23 11.79 -15.24
CA ARG A 52 -16.07 13.22 -15.58
C ARG A 52 -14.75 13.51 -16.29
N ILE A 53 -13.65 12.88 -15.83
CA ILE A 53 -12.31 13.10 -16.36
C ILE A 53 -12.11 12.39 -17.71
N HIS A 54 -12.61 11.15 -17.86
CA HIS A 54 -12.24 10.27 -18.96
C HIS A 54 -13.37 9.96 -19.95
N ASN A 55 -14.64 10.17 -19.60
CA ASN A 55 -15.79 9.84 -20.44
C ASN A 55 -16.56 11.10 -20.85
N SER A 56 -16.26 11.62 -22.03
CA SER A 56 -16.87 12.85 -22.57
C SER A 56 -18.38 12.75 -22.79
N THR A 57 -18.93 11.54 -22.91
CA THR A 57 -20.37 11.30 -23.14
C THR A 57 -21.13 10.91 -21.87
N SER A 58 -20.46 10.78 -20.72
CA SER A 58 -21.12 10.36 -19.49
C SER A 58 -22.04 11.46 -18.93
N PRO A 59 -23.25 11.11 -18.43
CA PRO A 59 -24.09 12.02 -17.65
C PRO A 59 -23.40 12.59 -16.41
N ALA A 60 -22.39 11.91 -15.86
CA ALA A 60 -21.61 12.37 -14.72
C ALA A 60 -20.98 13.77 -14.93
N ARG A 61 -20.75 14.19 -16.18
CA ARG A 61 -20.28 15.54 -16.52
C ARG A 61 -21.25 16.65 -16.13
N ASN A 62 -22.53 16.33 -15.99
CA ASN A 62 -23.57 17.26 -15.57
C ASN A 62 -23.78 17.30 -14.05
N VAL A 63 -23.12 16.41 -13.29
CA VAL A 63 -23.09 16.49 -11.82
C VAL A 63 -22.46 17.82 -11.42
N SER A 64 -23.17 18.57 -10.57
CA SER A 64 -22.74 19.91 -10.17
C SER A 64 -21.43 19.84 -9.37
N ASN A 65 -20.67 20.93 -9.36
CA ASN A 65 -19.45 20.99 -8.55
C ASN A 65 -19.76 20.87 -7.04
N ALA A 66 -20.93 21.33 -6.60
CA ALA A 66 -21.37 21.19 -5.21
C ALA A 66 -21.65 19.72 -4.86
N ASP A 67 -22.36 19.01 -5.73
CA ASP A 67 -22.66 17.59 -5.55
C ASP A 67 -21.39 16.74 -5.59
N LEU A 68 -20.46 17.04 -6.51
CA LEU A 68 -19.17 16.37 -6.56
C LEU A 68 -18.36 16.60 -5.29
N LEU A 69 -18.34 17.82 -4.76
CA LEU A 69 -17.66 18.13 -3.51
C LEU A 69 -18.29 17.37 -2.34
N GLN A 70 -19.62 17.28 -2.30
CA GLN A 70 -20.33 16.51 -1.27
C GLN A 70 -20.03 15.00 -1.39
N LEU A 71 -20.04 14.44 -2.62
CA LEU A 71 -19.63 13.06 -2.89
C LEU A 71 -18.19 12.81 -2.40
N ARG A 72 -17.25 13.70 -2.73
CA ARG A 72 -15.85 13.63 -2.27
C ARG A 72 -15.78 13.65 -0.75
N THR A 73 -16.44 14.62 -0.11
CA THR A 73 -16.40 14.79 1.35
C THR A 73 -16.96 13.56 2.08
N LEU A 74 -18.03 12.96 1.56
CA LEU A 74 -18.58 11.73 2.12
C LEU A 74 -17.65 10.54 1.90
N ALA A 75 -17.03 10.42 0.71
CA ALA A 75 -16.02 9.40 0.43
C ALA A 75 -14.80 9.52 1.34
N ASP A 76 -14.24 10.73 1.49
CA ASP A 76 -13.16 11.05 2.44
C ASP A 76 -13.48 10.52 3.84
N SER A 77 -14.68 10.86 4.31
CA SER A 77 -15.12 10.51 5.65
C SER A 77 -15.42 9.01 5.85
N ALA A 78 -15.82 8.30 4.79
CA ALA A 78 -16.05 6.86 4.81
C ALA A 78 -14.72 6.10 4.79
N GLU A 79 -13.81 6.47 3.90
CA GLU A 79 -12.51 5.81 3.75
C GLU A 79 -11.61 6.07 4.95
N LEU A 80 -11.61 7.28 5.53
CA LEU A 80 -10.87 7.52 6.77
C LEU A 80 -11.39 6.64 7.92
N GLY A 81 -12.72 6.57 8.11
CA GLY A 81 -13.31 5.73 9.16
C GLY A 81 -13.08 4.22 8.96
N GLN A 82 -12.79 3.80 7.73
CA GLN A 82 -12.41 2.42 7.43
C GLN A 82 -10.94 2.15 7.73
N ASN A 83 -10.05 3.10 7.40
CA ASN A 83 -8.61 2.93 7.49
C ASN A 83 -7.99 3.36 8.84
N TRP A 84 -8.70 4.17 9.63
CA TRP A 84 -8.21 4.61 10.93
C TRP A 84 -9.33 4.73 11.97
N ASN A 85 -9.03 4.24 13.18
CA ASN A 85 -9.80 4.52 14.39
C ASN A 85 -8.86 4.30 15.58
N GLU A 86 -8.69 5.33 16.42
CA GLU A 86 -7.83 5.26 17.60
C GLU A 86 -8.22 4.11 18.56
N SER A 87 -9.51 3.79 18.65
CA SER A 87 -10.01 2.68 19.48
C SER A 87 -9.92 1.29 18.81
N ASP A 88 -9.54 1.24 17.53
CA ASP A 88 -9.46 0.01 16.72
C ASP A 88 -8.27 0.12 15.75
N THR A 89 -7.06 0.10 16.32
CA THR A 89 -5.81 0.28 15.58
C THR A 89 -5.51 -0.84 14.58
N ALA A 90 -6.22 -1.97 14.66
CA ALA A 90 -6.13 -3.05 13.67
C ALA A 90 -6.49 -2.58 12.25
N ARG A 91 -7.28 -1.51 12.11
CA ARG A 91 -7.57 -0.86 10.82
C ARG A 91 -6.33 -0.34 10.12
N ALA A 92 -5.30 0.03 10.89
CA ALA A 92 -4.08 0.62 10.38
C ALA A 92 -3.05 -0.41 9.88
N ILE A 93 -3.39 -1.69 9.78
CA ILE A 93 -2.44 -2.79 9.49
C ILE A 93 -1.53 -2.51 8.29
N GLY A 94 -2.08 -1.92 7.21
CA GLY A 94 -1.31 -1.54 6.02
C GLY A 94 -0.26 -0.47 6.33
N ALA A 95 -0.61 0.54 7.13
CA ALA A 95 0.30 1.58 7.57
C ALA A 95 1.33 1.10 8.59
N GLU A 96 0.96 0.17 9.48
CA GLU A 96 1.90 -0.43 10.44
C GLU A 96 2.95 -1.28 9.72
N THR A 97 2.52 -2.03 8.71
CA THR A 97 3.42 -2.82 7.85
C THR A 97 4.32 -1.92 7.03
N LEU A 98 3.77 -0.84 6.44
CA LEU A 98 4.56 0.15 5.72
C LEU A 98 5.57 0.84 6.65
N SER A 99 5.19 1.16 7.88
CA SER A 99 6.08 1.76 8.88
C SER A 99 7.27 0.86 9.20
N GLY A 100 7.04 -0.46 9.31
CA GLY A 100 8.11 -1.45 9.44
C GLY A 100 9.03 -1.50 8.21
N ALA A 101 8.46 -1.44 7.00
CA ALA A 101 9.24 -1.38 5.77
C ALA A 101 10.09 -0.10 5.67
N ILE A 102 9.54 1.06 6.03
CA ILE A 102 10.26 2.35 6.07
C ILE A 102 11.43 2.28 7.05
N LEU A 103 11.18 1.79 8.27
CA LEU A 103 12.23 1.61 9.28
C LEU A 103 13.35 0.71 8.73
N ASN A 104 13.01 -0.43 8.13
CA ASN A 104 13.99 -1.34 7.55
C ASN A 104 14.83 -0.69 6.45
N GLN A 105 14.22 0.05 5.51
CA GLN A 105 14.95 0.70 4.42
C GLN A 105 15.86 1.84 4.91
N LEU A 106 15.40 2.63 5.89
CA LEU A 106 16.22 3.68 6.48
C LEU A 106 17.38 3.06 7.29
N ASN A 107 17.12 1.99 8.04
CA ASN A 107 18.16 1.29 8.80
C ASN A 107 19.20 0.63 7.86
N GLU A 108 18.78 0.07 6.73
CA GLU A 108 19.70 -0.41 5.69
C GLU A 108 20.55 0.74 5.11
N THR A 109 19.94 1.91 4.91
CA THR A 109 20.68 3.12 4.49
C THR A 109 21.74 3.49 5.53
N VAL A 110 21.40 3.47 6.83
CA VAL A 110 22.33 3.79 7.92
C VAL A 110 23.46 2.76 8.03
N THR A 111 23.12 1.48 8.15
CA THR A 111 24.09 0.39 8.37
C THR A 111 24.99 0.14 7.17
N SER A 112 24.49 0.39 5.95
CA SER A 112 25.29 0.30 4.73
C SER A 112 26.13 1.55 4.44
N GLN A 113 26.09 2.58 5.31
CA GLN A 113 26.74 3.88 5.13
C GLN A 113 26.30 4.57 3.83
N GLY A 114 25.00 4.51 3.57
CA GLY A 114 24.36 5.14 2.42
C GLY A 114 24.65 4.47 1.09
N LYS A 115 24.92 3.16 1.03
CA LYS A 115 24.97 2.43 -0.25
C LYS A 115 23.60 2.33 -0.88
N LEU A 116 22.57 2.06 -0.07
CA LEU A 116 21.19 2.28 -0.45
C LEU A 116 20.91 3.79 -0.43
N LYS A 117 20.49 4.37 -1.55
CA LYS A 117 20.22 5.81 -1.68
C LYS A 117 18.75 6.16 -1.82
N PHE A 118 17.94 5.21 -2.28
CA PHE A 118 16.55 5.46 -2.60
C PHE A 118 15.76 4.16 -2.55
N SER A 119 14.58 4.24 -1.95
CA SER A 119 13.58 3.17 -1.95
C SER A 119 12.26 3.77 -2.40
N LEU A 120 11.55 3.06 -3.27
CA LEU A 120 10.23 3.47 -3.76
C LEU A 120 9.21 2.42 -3.39
N PHE A 121 8.19 2.84 -2.65
CA PHE A 121 7.00 2.07 -2.39
C PHE A 121 5.84 2.68 -3.18
N ALA A 122 5.16 1.86 -3.97
CA ALA A 122 3.93 2.24 -4.65
C ALA A 122 2.76 1.59 -3.91
N GLY A 123 1.78 2.40 -3.53
CA GLY A 123 0.60 1.96 -2.80
C GLY A 123 -0.61 2.78 -3.21
N SER A 124 -1.65 2.68 -2.39
CA SER A 124 -2.95 3.34 -2.61
C SER A 124 -3.29 4.30 -1.47
N TYR A 125 -4.37 5.04 -1.67
CA TYR A 125 -4.82 6.12 -0.79
C TYR A 125 -5.18 5.64 0.63
N ASP A 126 -5.59 4.38 0.77
CA ASP A 126 -5.96 3.71 2.01
C ASP A 126 -4.78 3.61 2.98
N THR A 127 -3.60 3.24 2.47
CA THR A 127 -2.36 3.22 3.26
C THR A 127 -1.96 4.62 3.72
N PHE A 128 -2.19 5.66 2.89
CA PHE A 128 -1.97 7.04 3.32
C PHE A 128 -2.92 7.43 4.47
N LEU A 129 -4.22 7.19 4.31
CA LEU A 129 -5.21 7.51 5.35
C LEU A 129 -4.91 6.79 6.67
N ALA A 130 -4.59 5.50 6.61
CA ALA A 130 -4.15 4.73 7.76
C ALA A 130 -2.88 5.32 8.40
N PHE A 131 -1.90 5.71 7.59
CA PHE A 131 -0.65 6.31 8.07
C PHE A 131 -0.86 7.68 8.70
N PHE A 132 -1.74 8.52 8.14
CA PHE A 132 -2.07 9.82 8.69
C PHE A 132 -2.64 9.73 10.11
N GLY A 133 -3.53 8.76 10.32
CA GLY A 133 -4.01 8.44 11.66
C GLY A 133 -2.90 7.90 12.57
N LEU A 134 -2.20 6.86 12.12
CA LEU A 134 -1.15 6.17 12.89
C LEU A 134 0.00 7.10 13.32
N ALA A 135 0.32 8.10 12.51
CA ALA A 135 1.40 9.04 12.73
C ALA A 135 0.96 10.37 13.39
N ASP A 136 -0.27 10.43 13.92
CA ASP A 136 -0.85 11.59 14.62
C ASP A 136 -0.95 12.86 13.73
N LEU A 137 -1.03 12.69 12.41
CA LEU A 137 -1.12 13.80 11.45
C LEU A 137 -2.51 14.43 11.39
N LEU A 138 -3.55 13.70 11.82
CA LEU A 138 -4.91 14.23 11.90
C LEU A 138 -4.99 15.46 12.83
N ASP A 139 -4.19 15.50 13.90
CA ASP A 139 -4.12 16.64 14.81
C ASP A 139 -3.29 17.82 14.27
N VAL A 140 -2.50 17.58 13.22
CA VAL A 140 -1.63 18.59 12.60
C VAL A 140 -2.39 19.47 11.61
N SER A 141 -3.27 18.87 10.80
CA SER A 141 -4.02 19.62 9.79
C SER A 141 -5.31 18.92 9.37
N PRO A 142 -6.42 19.66 9.14
CA PRO A 142 -7.65 19.09 8.60
C PRO A 142 -7.47 18.48 7.20
N ASN A 143 -6.38 18.83 6.49
CA ASN A 143 -6.09 18.27 5.17
C ASN A 143 -5.78 16.76 5.20
N PHE A 144 -5.43 16.20 6.36
CA PHE A 144 -5.14 14.77 6.50
C PHE A 144 -6.38 13.90 6.74
N TYR A 145 -7.58 14.50 6.81
CA TYR A 145 -8.84 13.76 6.90
C TYR A 145 -9.39 13.31 5.53
N GLY A 146 -8.85 13.89 4.44
CA GLY A 146 -9.32 13.64 3.08
C GLY A 146 -8.51 12.55 2.37
N LEU A 147 -9.12 11.94 1.36
CA LEU A 147 -8.41 11.13 0.39
C LEU A 147 -7.24 11.94 -0.19
N PRO A 148 -6.03 11.38 -0.31
CA PRO A 148 -4.99 11.99 -1.11
C PRO A 148 -5.42 12.03 -2.59
N ASP A 149 -5.04 13.10 -3.28
CA ASP A 149 -5.24 13.22 -4.72
C ASP A 149 -4.30 12.27 -5.50
N TYR A 150 -4.61 12.02 -6.77
CA TYR A 150 -3.80 11.13 -7.60
C TYR A 150 -2.33 11.56 -7.64
N ALA A 151 -1.43 10.57 -7.51
CA ALA A 151 0.02 10.75 -7.47
C ALA A 151 0.54 11.61 -6.29
N SER A 152 -0.23 11.68 -5.21
CA SER A 152 0.29 12.15 -3.92
C SER A 152 1.51 11.34 -3.48
N THR A 153 2.44 12.02 -2.81
CA THR A 153 3.72 11.45 -2.41
C THR A 153 4.00 11.83 -0.97
N MET A 154 4.37 10.84 -0.15
CA MET A 154 5.08 11.11 1.10
C MET A 154 6.53 10.67 0.98
N ALA A 155 7.43 11.41 1.61
CA ALA A 155 8.86 11.16 1.61
C ALA A 155 9.41 11.14 3.04
N PHE A 156 10.29 10.18 3.31
CA PHE A 156 11.10 10.15 4.52
C PHE A 156 12.53 10.42 4.10
N GLU A 157 13.08 11.52 4.59
CA GLU A 157 14.44 11.93 4.26
C GLU A 157 15.33 11.75 5.48
N LEU A 158 16.39 10.96 5.32
CA LEU A 158 17.47 10.82 6.28
C LEU A 158 18.60 11.78 5.90
N PHE A 159 18.94 12.68 6.80
CA PHE A 159 19.89 13.75 6.53
C PHE A 159 20.76 14.05 7.76
N THR A 160 21.79 14.87 7.56
CA THR A 160 22.59 15.48 8.63
C THR A 160 22.63 16.99 8.37
N ASP A 161 22.81 17.78 9.42
CA ASP A 161 22.95 19.24 9.31
C ASP A 161 24.34 19.64 8.80
N ASP A 162 25.31 18.72 8.87
CA ASP A 162 26.67 18.94 8.39
C ASP A 162 26.74 18.95 6.86
N ASN A 163 27.43 19.95 6.31
CA ASN A 163 27.75 20.00 4.88
C ASN A 163 28.96 19.09 4.57
N THR A 164 28.71 17.79 4.41
CA THR A 164 29.75 16.76 4.24
C THR A 164 29.43 15.75 3.13
N ASP A 165 30.49 15.24 2.50
CA ASP A 165 30.42 14.17 1.49
C ASP A 165 30.65 12.77 2.10
N SER A 166 30.99 12.70 3.39
CA SER A 166 31.19 11.43 4.12
C SER A 166 29.97 11.08 4.95
N PHE A 167 29.64 9.79 5.04
CA PHE A 167 28.63 9.32 5.99
C PHE A 167 29.06 9.65 7.44
N PRO A 168 28.14 10.09 8.32
CA PRO A 168 28.51 10.46 9.69
C PRO A 168 29.16 9.32 10.46
N SER A 169 30.13 9.67 11.32
CA SER A 169 30.84 8.69 12.16
C SER A 169 30.01 8.26 13.36
N ASP A 170 29.11 9.12 13.84
CA ASP A 170 28.13 8.82 14.88
C ASP A 170 26.70 9.07 14.36
N PRO A 171 26.10 8.09 13.65
CA PRO A 171 24.75 8.21 13.11
C PRO A 171 23.68 8.57 14.14
N GLU A 172 23.84 8.16 15.40
CA GLU A 172 22.86 8.41 16.45
C GLU A 172 22.81 9.89 16.87
N ALA A 173 23.97 10.55 16.84
CA ALA A 173 24.10 11.97 17.16
C ALA A 173 23.85 12.87 15.93
N ASP A 174 24.28 12.42 14.75
CA ASP A 174 24.44 13.30 13.59
C ASP A 174 23.32 13.15 12.55
N LEU A 175 22.53 12.05 12.59
CA LEU A 175 21.44 11.84 11.63
C LEU A 175 20.09 12.25 12.18
N ARG A 176 19.28 12.76 11.26
CA ARG A 176 17.91 13.21 11.46
C ARG A 176 17.00 12.64 10.39
N VAL A 177 15.73 12.48 10.73
CA VAL A 177 14.67 12.11 9.79
C VAL A 177 13.62 13.19 9.76
N ARG A 178 13.22 13.61 8.56
CA ARG A 178 12.02 14.44 8.34
C ARG A 178 11.04 13.75 7.44
N TRP A 179 9.76 14.05 7.64
CA TRP A 179 8.69 13.58 6.79
C TRP A 179 8.14 14.72 5.97
N LEU A 180 7.89 14.44 4.70
CA LEU A 180 7.30 15.40 3.78
C LEU A 180 6.11 14.81 3.05
N PHE A 181 5.17 15.67 2.69
CA PHE A 181 4.02 15.29 1.88
C PHE A 181 3.74 16.30 0.79
N ARG A 182 3.33 15.79 -0.36
CA ARG A 182 2.78 16.56 -1.48
C ARG A 182 1.51 15.89 -1.95
N ASN A 183 0.43 16.64 -1.96
CA ASN A 183 -0.88 16.17 -2.40
C ASN A 183 -1.03 16.43 -3.92
N SER A 184 -0.89 15.37 -4.73
CA SER A 184 -0.75 15.37 -6.21
C SER A 184 0.66 15.57 -6.79
N THR A 185 0.72 15.68 -8.12
CA THR A 185 1.94 15.99 -8.89
C THR A 185 2.35 17.46 -8.86
N ALA A 186 1.45 18.36 -8.46
CA ALA A 186 1.70 19.81 -8.40
C ALA A 186 2.16 20.25 -7.01
N GLY A 187 2.97 21.31 -6.95
CA GLY A 187 3.50 21.86 -5.71
C GLY A 187 4.81 21.21 -5.24
N ASP A 188 5.29 21.67 -4.09
CA ASP A 188 6.52 21.21 -3.46
C ASP A 188 6.21 20.16 -2.38
N LEU A 189 7.24 19.41 -1.96
CA LEU A 189 7.15 18.57 -0.77
C LEU A 189 7.24 19.47 0.46
N GLU A 190 6.21 19.42 1.31
CA GLU A 190 6.13 20.21 2.54
C GLU A 190 6.40 19.33 3.75
N THR A 191 7.14 19.86 4.73
CA THR A 191 7.48 19.16 5.97
C THR A 191 6.35 19.26 6.98
N TYR A 192 6.04 18.15 7.65
CA TYR A 192 5.09 18.11 8.75
C TYR A 192 5.65 17.32 9.94
N PRO A 193 5.35 17.72 11.18
CA PRO A 193 5.81 17.00 12.36
C PRO A 193 5.11 15.64 12.48
N LEU A 194 5.88 14.58 12.68
CA LEU A 194 5.35 13.25 12.94
C LEU A 194 5.11 13.00 14.42
N PHE A 195 4.24 12.03 14.71
CA PHE A 195 4.09 11.35 16.00
C PHE A 195 3.70 12.28 17.16
N GLY A 196 2.99 13.37 16.85
CA GLY A 196 2.55 14.36 17.85
C GLY A 196 3.70 15.14 18.50
N THR A 197 4.90 15.12 17.92
CA THR A 197 6.10 15.72 18.54
C THR A 197 6.16 17.23 18.39
N GLY A 198 5.52 17.79 17.36
CA GLY A 198 5.63 19.21 17.00
C GLY A 198 6.99 19.61 16.40
N GLU A 199 7.87 18.65 16.09
CA GLU A 199 9.19 18.90 15.50
C GLU A 199 9.21 18.55 14.01
N ASP A 200 9.70 19.46 13.16
CA ASP A 200 9.82 19.25 11.70
C ASP A 200 10.80 18.13 11.32
N SER A 201 11.68 17.73 12.25
CA SER A 201 12.57 16.58 12.09
C SER A 201 12.91 15.97 13.44
N LEU A 202 13.19 14.67 13.46
CA LEU A 202 13.57 13.93 14.66
C LEU A 202 15.02 13.45 14.55
N SER A 203 15.73 13.32 15.68
CA SER A 203 16.98 12.54 15.67
C SER A 203 16.71 11.11 15.23
N TRP A 204 17.70 10.45 14.63
CA TRP A 204 17.59 9.06 14.20
C TRP A 204 17.05 8.15 15.32
N SER A 205 17.66 8.20 16.50
CA SER A 205 17.22 7.48 17.70
C SER A 205 15.75 7.73 18.09
N LYS A 206 15.31 8.99 18.04
CA LYS A 206 13.93 9.36 18.38
C LYS A 206 12.95 8.87 17.32
N PHE A 207 13.30 9.00 16.04
CA PHE A 207 12.50 8.47 14.94
C PHE A 207 12.31 6.96 15.06
N VAL A 208 13.41 6.21 15.25
CA VAL A 208 13.37 4.75 15.44
C VAL A 208 12.46 4.38 16.62
N THR A 209 12.65 5.04 17.77
CA THR A 209 11.83 4.80 18.96
C THR A 209 10.34 5.03 18.71
N GLU A 210 9.97 6.07 17.96
CA GLU A 210 8.56 6.39 17.70
C GLU A 210 7.94 5.51 16.61
N ILE A 211 8.68 5.21 15.54
CA ILE A 211 8.16 4.39 14.45
C ILE A 211 8.05 2.91 14.86
N GLU A 212 8.94 2.40 15.71
CA GLU A 212 8.85 1.02 16.24
C GLU A 212 7.58 0.77 17.07
N LYS A 213 7.07 1.79 17.78
CA LYS A 213 5.79 1.68 18.52
C LYS A 213 4.59 1.48 17.60
N ARG A 214 4.73 1.85 16.33
CA ARG A 214 3.68 1.92 15.31
C ARG A 214 3.90 0.90 14.19
N ALA A 215 5.07 0.29 14.14
CA ALA A 215 5.46 -0.61 13.08
C ALA A 215 5.17 -2.07 13.44
N ILE A 216 4.80 -2.85 12.43
CA ILE A 216 4.93 -4.30 12.48
C ILE A 216 6.19 -4.66 11.72
N THR A 217 7.16 -5.23 12.43
CA THR A 217 8.46 -5.62 11.87
C THR A 217 8.61 -7.14 11.77
N ASP A 218 7.64 -7.90 12.27
CA ASP A 218 7.66 -9.35 12.31
C ASP A 218 6.42 -9.95 11.62
N VAL A 219 6.62 -11.05 10.89
CA VAL A 219 5.54 -11.71 10.14
C VAL A 219 4.55 -12.40 11.06
N GLY A 220 5.00 -12.96 12.19
CA GLY A 220 4.14 -13.55 13.21
C GLY A 220 3.22 -12.52 13.85
N ASP A 221 3.77 -11.35 14.24
CA ASP A 221 2.96 -10.23 14.77
C ASP A 221 1.89 -9.80 13.76
N TRP A 222 2.25 -9.72 12.47
CA TRP A 222 1.31 -9.43 11.39
C TRP A 222 0.20 -10.49 11.30
N CYS A 223 0.57 -11.77 11.29
CA CYS A 223 -0.36 -12.88 11.20
C CYS A 223 -1.36 -12.90 12.36
N THR A 224 -0.87 -12.72 13.58
CA THR A 224 -1.68 -12.66 14.80
C THR A 224 -2.65 -11.50 14.76
N LYS A 225 -2.18 -10.30 14.36
CA LYS A 225 -3.04 -9.11 14.30
C LYS A 225 -4.13 -9.21 13.23
N CYS A 226 -3.81 -9.82 12.09
CA CYS A 226 -4.77 -10.07 11.03
C CYS A 226 -5.72 -11.24 11.31
N GLY A 227 -5.42 -12.10 12.29
CA GLY A 227 -6.10 -13.39 12.43
C GLY A 227 -5.94 -14.26 11.18
N ALA A 228 -4.77 -14.17 10.53
CA ALA A 228 -4.49 -14.77 9.24
C ALA A 228 -4.28 -16.30 9.35
N GLU A 229 -4.80 -17.05 8.38
CA GLU A 229 -4.72 -18.52 8.32
C GLU A 229 -3.88 -19.03 7.15
N GLU A 230 -3.26 -18.13 6.40
CA GLU A 230 -2.41 -18.42 5.26
C GLU A 230 -1.21 -19.30 5.64
N ASP A 231 -0.75 -20.13 4.71
CA ASP A 231 0.31 -21.13 4.96
C ASP A 231 1.60 -20.54 5.56
N PHE A 232 1.95 -19.29 5.22
CA PHE A 232 3.13 -18.63 5.78
C PHE A 232 2.94 -18.24 7.26
N CYS A 233 1.70 -18.07 7.71
CA CYS A 233 1.36 -17.82 9.11
C CYS A 233 1.39 -19.09 9.96
N ALA A 234 1.25 -20.27 9.36
CA ALA A 234 1.29 -21.55 10.09
C ALA A 234 2.60 -21.75 10.86
N ALA A 235 3.72 -21.26 10.32
CA ALA A 235 5.03 -21.34 10.96
C ALA A 235 5.14 -20.51 12.27
N TYR A 236 4.15 -19.67 12.57
CA TYR A 236 4.12 -18.79 13.73
C TYR A 236 2.98 -19.13 14.71
N LYS A 237 2.19 -20.19 14.46
CA LYS A 237 1.08 -20.63 15.32
C LYS A 237 1.51 -21.53 16.49
N ASP A 238 2.70 -22.11 16.43
CA ASP A 238 3.13 -23.18 17.34
C ASP A 238 3.62 -22.71 18.73
N ASP A 239 3.65 -21.41 19.03
CA ASP A 239 4.17 -20.89 20.30
C ASP A 239 3.08 -20.64 21.39
N ASP A 240 1.78 -20.76 21.08
CA ASP A 240 0.68 -20.42 22.01
C ASP A 240 -0.13 -21.62 22.56
N GLU A 241 0.05 -22.85 22.06
CA GLU A 241 -0.78 -24.02 22.48
C GLU A 241 -0.21 -24.87 23.65
N THR A 242 0.79 -24.39 24.40
CA THR A 242 1.22 -25.07 25.64
C THR A 242 1.32 -24.15 26.84
N ALA A 243 0.19 -23.73 27.42
CA ALA A 243 0.13 -23.28 28.82
C ALA A 243 -1.29 -23.27 29.44
N GLU A 244 -1.98 -24.41 29.48
CA GLU A 244 -2.94 -24.65 30.57
C GLU A 244 -2.18 -25.24 31.76
N GLY A 245 -1.79 -24.41 32.72
CA GLY A 245 -1.29 -24.88 34.02
C GLY A 245 -0.31 -23.96 34.73
N GLU A 246 -0.82 -23.36 35.82
CA GLU A 246 -0.11 -22.75 36.95
C GLU A 246 0.50 -21.33 36.83
N SER A 247 -0.05 -20.48 37.71
CA SER A 247 0.34 -19.14 38.09
C SER A 247 1.83 -19.02 38.43
N GLU A 248 2.55 -18.10 37.79
CA GLU A 248 3.65 -17.33 38.40
C GLU A 248 4.11 -16.16 37.50
N ASN A 249 4.31 -14.99 38.11
CA ASN A 249 4.82 -13.75 37.51
C ASN A 249 6.11 -13.98 36.69
N LYS A 250 6.07 -13.84 35.35
CA LYS A 250 7.27 -13.59 34.54
C LYS A 250 7.00 -12.66 33.36
N THR A 251 7.86 -11.65 33.27
CA THR A 251 8.05 -10.67 32.20
C THR A 251 7.98 -11.32 30.81
N SER A 252 7.19 -10.72 29.92
CA SER A 252 7.01 -11.10 28.52
C SER A 252 8.36 -11.25 27.80
N LYS A 253 8.80 -12.49 27.56
CA LYS A 253 9.89 -12.79 26.64
C LYS A 253 9.30 -12.86 25.23
N LYS A 254 9.72 -11.91 24.40
CA LYS A 254 9.49 -11.85 22.95
C LYS A 254 10.10 -13.11 22.31
N GLY A 255 9.24 -14.04 21.88
CA GLY A 255 9.63 -15.26 21.18
C GLY A 255 9.87 -14.96 19.71
N GLY A 256 11.03 -14.39 19.38
CA GLY A 256 11.47 -14.26 17.99
C GLY A 256 12.04 -15.60 17.53
N MET A 257 11.43 -16.20 16.49
CA MET A 257 12.01 -17.35 15.82
C MET A 257 13.39 -16.96 15.27
N SER A 258 14.44 -17.69 15.68
CA SER A 258 15.84 -17.42 15.32
C SER A 258 16.02 -17.21 13.81
N ASN A 259 16.79 -16.19 13.42
CA ASN A 259 17.21 -15.89 12.04
C ASN A 259 17.71 -17.12 11.24
N ALA A 260 18.12 -18.20 11.93
CA ALA A 260 18.46 -19.47 11.32
C ALA A 260 17.29 -20.14 10.58
N VAL A 261 16.05 -20.02 11.06
CA VAL A 261 14.88 -20.68 10.47
C VAL A 261 14.33 -19.89 9.27
N ALA A 262 14.32 -18.55 9.35
CA ALA A 262 13.98 -17.68 8.21
C ALA A 262 14.98 -17.87 7.04
N GLY A 263 16.26 -18.05 7.34
CA GLY A 263 17.28 -18.38 6.33
C GLY A 263 17.08 -19.73 5.64
N VAL A 264 16.54 -20.73 6.36
CA VAL A 264 16.27 -22.07 5.80
C VAL A 264 15.08 -22.04 4.85
N ILE A 265 14.02 -21.29 5.17
CA ILE A 265 12.85 -21.15 4.29
C ILE A 265 13.26 -20.41 3.00
N GLY A 266 14.01 -19.31 3.11
CA GLY A 266 14.56 -18.61 1.95
C GLY A 266 15.45 -19.48 1.06
N ALA A 267 16.29 -20.33 1.67
CA ALA A 267 17.15 -21.28 0.96
C ALA A 267 16.35 -22.40 0.25
N MET A 268 15.29 -22.93 0.86
CA MET A 268 14.44 -23.96 0.25
C MET A 268 13.67 -23.42 -0.95
N VAL A 269 13.13 -22.20 -0.86
CA VAL A 269 12.40 -21.56 -1.96
C VAL A 269 13.34 -21.23 -3.13
N THR A 270 14.53 -20.70 -2.85
CA THR A 270 15.53 -20.45 -3.91
C THR A 270 16.00 -21.74 -4.58
N LEU A 271 16.24 -22.82 -3.83
CA LEU A 271 16.55 -24.13 -4.40
C LEU A 271 15.41 -24.68 -5.27
N GLY A 272 14.15 -24.51 -4.84
CA GLY A 272 12.97 -24.89 -5.62
C GLY A 272 12.87 -24.14 -6.94
N VAL A 273 13.03 -22.81 -6.93
CA VAL A 273 13.00 -21.98 -8.14
C VAL A 273 14.17 -22.30 -9.08
N VAL A 274 15.39 -22.45 -8.55
CA VAL A 274 16.58 -22.80 -9.35
C VAL A 274 16.43 -24.18 -9.98
N ALA A 275 15.85 -25.16 -9.27
CA ALA A 275 15.60 -26.49 -9.83
C ALA A 275 14.57 -26.45 -10.98
N ILE A 276 13.49 -25.69 -10.84
CA ILE A 276 12.45 -25.54 -11.87
C ILE A 276 13.01 -24.82 -13.10
N VAL A 277 13.72 -23.70 -12.91
CA VAL A 277 14.34 -22.94 -14.00
C VAL A 277 15.44 -23.76 -14.68
N GLY A 278 16.26 -24.47 -13.90
CA GLY A 278 17.29 -25.38 -14.41
C GLY A 278 16.70 -26.53 -15.24
N ALA A 279 15.62 -27.14 -14.77
CA ALA A 279 14.91 -28.20 -15.51
C ALA A 279 14.30 -27.68 -16.82
N ALA A 280 13.68 -26.50 -16.79
CA ALA A 280 13.14 -25.85 -17.98
C ALA A 280 14.24 -25.53 -19.01
N ALA A 281 15.36 -24.95 -18.56
CA ALA A 281 16.51 -24.66 -19.42
C ALA A 281 17.11 -25.94 -20.03
N PHE A 282 17.22 -27.03 -19.26
CA PHE A 282 17.74 -28.31 -19.73
C PHE A 282 16.86 -28.95 -20.82
N VAL A 283 15.54 -28.90 -20.66
CA VAL A 283 14.58 -29.41 -21.67
C VAL A 283 14.67 -28.59 -22.97
N LEU A 284 14.77 -27.27 -22.87
CA LEU A 284 14.89 -26.39 -24.04
C LEU A 284 16.22 -26.58 -24.79
N LEU A 285 17.33 -26.79 -24.07
CA LEU A 285 18.64 -27.05 -24.67
C LEU A 285 18.73 -28.46 -25.29
N ARG A 286 18.06 -29.47 -24.72
CA ARG A 286 17.96 -30.80 -25.34
C ARG A 286 17.14 -30.79 -26.63
N ARG A 287 16.04 -30.03 -26.68
CA ARG A 287 15.22 -29.89 -27.91
C ARG A 287 15.99 -29.23 -29.07
N LYS A 288 16.95 -28.34 -28.79
CA LYS A 288 17.81 -27.72 -29.81
C LYS A 288 18.93 -28.63 -30.31
N ARG A 289 19.28 -29.71 -29.58
CA ARG A 289 20.31 -30.68 -30.00
C ARG A 289 19.77 -31.86 -30.82
N THR A 290 18.45 -32.03 -30.89
CA THR A 290 17.81 -33.18 -31.57
C THR A 290 17.29 -32.88 -32.98
N THR A 291 17.64 -31.74 -33.60
CA THR A 291 17.32 -31.50 -35.02
C THR A 291 18.49 -31.98 -35.89
N PRO A 292 18.35 -33.07 -36.68
CA PRO A 292 19.37 -33.46 -37.64
C PRO A 292 19.38 -32.50 -38.82
N ALA A 293 20.56 -32.20 -39.34
CA ALA A 293 20.74 -31.49 -40.60
C ALA A 293 20.36 -32.39 -41.79
N GLY A 294 19.53 -31.86 -42.70
CA GLY A 294 19.14 -32.41 -44.00
C GLY A 294 17.79 -31.80 -44.39
N GLU A 295 17.51 -31.28 -45.58
CA GLU A 295 18.13 -31.42 -46.89
C GLU A 295 17.62 -30.24 -47.77
N LYS A 296 18.40 -29.80 -48.75
CA LYS A 296 18.02 -28.76 -49.72
C LYS A 296 17.02 -29.34 -50.72
N SER A 297 15.88 -28.67 -50.94
CA SER A 297 15.14 -28.75 -52.22
C SER A 297 14.25 -27.52 -52.49
N SER A 298 14.73 -26.67 -53.41
CA SER A 298 14.06 -26.23 -54.66
C SER A 298 12.56 -25.86 -54.72
N VAL A 299 12.30 -24.62 -55.19
CA VAL A 299 11.18 -24.14 -56.07
C VAL A 299 9.81 -23.91 -55.36
N ARG A 300 9.05 -22.82 -55.52
CA ARG A 300 8.77 -21.92 -56.67
C ARG A 300 8.20 -20.58 -56.20
N SER A 301 8.54 -19.49 -56.92
CA SER A 301 7.84 -18.21 -56.88
C SER A 301 6.45 -18.32 -57.53
N GLY A 302 5.43 -17.72 -56.92
CA GLY A 302 4.08 -17.61 -57.46
C GLY A 302 3.40 -16.34 -56.96
N SER A 303 3.43 -15.31 -57.80
CA SER A 303 2.62 -14.09 -57.71
C SER A 303 1.14 -14.41 -57.90
N THR A 304 0.28 -13.74 -57.14
CA THR A 304 -1.04 -13.31 -57.63
C THR A 304 -1.45 -12.03 -56.91
N ASP A 305 -1.42 -10.94 -57.68
CA ASP A 305 -2.13 -9.70 -57.43
C ASP A 305 -3.64 -9.93 -57.35
N GLY A 306 -4.27 -9.37 -56.33
CA GLY A 306 -5.72 -9.24 -56.24
C GLY A 306 -6.18 -7.98 -56.96
N ASN A 307 -7.00 -8.15 -57.99
CA ASN A 307 -7.79 -7.08 -58.57
C ASN A 307 -9.27 -7.43 -58.45
N ALA A 308 -10.03 -6.61 -57.73
CA ALA A 308 -11.48 -6.53 -57.84
C ALA A 308 -11.95 -5.13 -57.43
N ALA A 309 -12.31 -4.33 -58.42
CA ALA A 309 -13.02 -3.08 -58.28
C ALA A 309 -14.48 -3.25 -58.72
N LYS A 310 -15.39 -2.62 -57.95
CA LYS A 310 -16.70 -2.04 -58.30
C LYS A 310 -17.73 -2.88 -59.08
N VAL A 311 -18.90 -3.09 -58.44
CA VAL A 311 -20.15 -2.34 -58.70
C VAL A 311 -20.80 -2.04 -57.36
#